data_AF-A0AAP4Q946-F1
#
_entry.id   AF-A0AAP4Q946-F1
#
_cell.length_a   1.000
_cell.length_b   1.000
_cell.length_c   1.000
_cell.angle_alpha   90.00
_cell.angle_beta   90.00
_cell.angle_gamma   90.00
#
_symmetry.space_group_name_H-M   'P 1'
#
loop_
_entity.id
_entity.type
_entity.pdbx_description
1 polymer ?
#
loop_
_entity_poly.entity_id
_entity_poly.type
_entity_poly.pdbx_seq_one_letter_code
_entity_poly.pdbx_strand_id
1 'polypeptide(L)'
;MSEHLQQHPHFGNTLADHFMEHHRNPLSFHAPIVHVKATIKLVEEDDSNSEGGTHQHFLINNIKVIDIKGAKKSLVENEAFCAIRFGDKLGLKNRIPGLKEGAEIELQGEYVDKTHVKVGIGNPGDPVIHFTHHPVGFVNYNGAHYE
;
A
#
# COMPACT_ATOMS: atom_id res chain seq x y z
N MET A 1 9.97 -25.41 16.28
CA MET A 1 11.18 -25.02 15.53
C MET A 1 10.92 -23.65 14.94
N SER A 2 11.52 -22.62 15.52
CA SER A 2 11.28 -21.23 15.12
C SER A 2 12.13 -20.92 13.90
N GLU A 3 11.51 -20.86 12.73
CA GLU A 3 12.13 -20.28 11.54
C GLU A 3 12.30 -18.78 11.79
N HIS A 4 13.49 -18.39 12.22
CA HIS A 4 13.93 -17.01 12.10
C HIS A 4 13.93 -16.67 10.61
N LEU A 5 12.90 -15.97 10.14
CA LEU A 5 12.98 -15.17 8.93
C LEU A 5 14.24 -14.32 9.08
N GLN A 6 15.27 -14.57 8.28
CA GLN A 6 16.48 -13.76 8.29
C GLN A 6 16.08 -12.36 7.85
N GLN A 7 15.95 -11.45 8.81
CA GLN A 7 15.67 -10.04 8.58
C GLN A 7 16.81 -9.47 7.74
N HIS A 8 16.48 -8.75 6.68
CA HIS A 8 17.50 -8.10 5.89
C HIS A 8 18.19 -7.01 6.74
N PRO A 9 19.53 -6.96 6.83
CA PRO A 9 20.25 -6.10 7.77
C PRO A 9 19.96 -4.60 7.58
N HIS A 10 19.55 -4.22 6.37
CA HIS A 10 19.19 -2.84 6.03
C HIS A 10 17.71 -2.65 5.72
N PHE A 11 16.96 -3.71 5.38
CA PHE A 11 15.59 -3.60 4.86
C PHE A 11 14.55 -4.29 5.75
N GLY A 12 14.95 -4.82 6.90
CA GLY A 12 14.05 -5.47 7.85
C GLY A 12 13.20 -6.56 7.20
N ASN A 13 11.88 -6.40 7.31
CA ASN A 13 10.89 -7.27 6.68
C ASN A 13 10.28 -6.70 5.40
N THR A 14 10.79 -5.56 4.90
CA THR A 14 10.23 -4.88 3.73
C THR A 14 10.47 -5.68 2.46
N LEU A 15 11.60 -6.39 2.32
CA LEU A 15 11.89 -7.11 1.09
C LEU A 15 11.07 -8.40 0.96
N ALA A 16 10.66 -8.67 -0.27
CA ALA A 16 10.15 -9.98 -0.64
C ALA A 16 11.23 -11.07 -0.52
N ASP A 17 10.82 -12.31 -0.27
CA ASP A 17 11.70 -13.48 -0.20
C ASP A 17 12.23 -13.95 -1.58
N HIS A 18 11.71 -13.42 -2.68
CA HIS A 18 12.20 -13.61 -4.04
C HIS A 18 11.89 -12.41 -4.94
N PHE A 19 12.58 -12.32 -6.09
CA PHE A 19 12.33 -11.30 -7.09
C PHE A 19 10.98 -11.51 -7.79
N MET A 20 10.22 -10.44 -7.96
CA MET A 20 8.92 -10.40 -8.64
C MET A 20 8.93 -9.38 -9.78
N GLU A 21 8.04 -9.52 -10.76
CA GLU A 21 8.09 -8.71 -12.00
C GLU A 21 8.01 -7.20 -11.74
N HIS A 22 7.22 -6.76 -10.76
CA HIS A 22 7.07 -5.35 -10.42
C HIS A 22 8.33 -4.72 -9.85
N HIS A 23 9.28 -5.52 -9.35
CA HIS A 23 10.59 -5.05 -8.90
C HIS A 23 11.41 -4.45 -10.04
N ARG A 24 11.03 -4.68 -11.31
CA ARG A 24 11.64 -4.00 -12.46
C ARG A 24 11.29 -2.51 -12.50
N ASN A 25 10.21 -2.08 -11.84
CA ASN A 25 9.82 -0.68 -11.78
C ASN A 25 10.80 0.07 -10.85
N PRO A 26 11.47 1.15 -11.32
CA PRO A 26 12.42 1.91 -10.50
C PRO A 26 11.84 2.49 -9.20
N LEU A 27 10.52 2.59 -9.09
CA LEU A 27 9.82 3.10 -7.90
C LEU A 27 9.41 1.98 -6.93
N SER A 28 9.67 0.71 -7.25
CA SER A 28 9.39 -0.42 -6.35
C SER A 28 10.35 -0.45 -5.17
N PHE A 29 9.82 -0.82 -4.01
CA PHE A 29 10.61 -1.09 -2.80
C PHE A 29 11.13 -2.54 -2.74
N HIS A 30 10.94 -3.31 -3.80
CA HIS A 30 11.19 -4.75 -3.85
C HIS A 30 10.42 -5.52 -2.76
N ALA A 31 9.25 -5.00 -2.38
CA ALA A 31 8.45 -5.49 -1.30
C ALA A 31 7.47 -6.60 -1.74
N PRO A 32 6.90 -7.36 -0.78
CA PRO A 32 5.85 -8.32 -1.07
C PRO A 32 4.58 -7.63 -1.55
N ILE A 33 3.79 -8.34 -2.36
CA ILE A 33 2.46 -7.88 -2.78
C ILE A 33 1.44 -8.42 -1.78
N VAL A 34 0.59 -7.55 -1.26
CA VAL A 34 -0.53 -7.90 -0.38
C VAL A 34 -1.85 -7.57 -1.05
N HIS A 35 -2.82 -8.47 -0.93
CA HIS A 35 -4.22 -8.25 -1.29
C HIS A 35 -5.07 -8.36 -0.03
N VAL A 36 -5.76 -7.29 0.32
CA VAL A 36 -6.44 -7.15 1.60
C VAL A 36 -7.87 -6.64 1.46
N LYS A 37 -8.70 -7.02 2.44
CA LYS A 37 -9.94 -6.31 2.79
C LYS A 37 -9.74 -5.59 4.10
N ALA A 38 -10.25 -4.36 4.20
CA ALA A 38 -10.07 -3.53 5.38
C ALA A 38 -11.23 -2.54 5.54
N THR A 39 -11.19 -1.77 6.62
CA THR A 39 -12.09 -0.65 6.87
C THR A 39 -11.30 0.65 6.76
N ILE A 40 -11.86 1.66 6.08
CA ILE A 40 -11.28 3.00 6.02
C ILE A 40 -11.39 3.61 7.42
N LYS A 41 -10.26 3.90 8.05
CA LYS A 41 -10.19 4.50 9.39
C LYS A 41 -10.24 6.03 9.34
N LEU A 42 -9.52 6.63 8.40
CA LEU A 42 -9.40 8.08 8.23
C LEU A 42 -9.21 8.39 6.74
N VAL A 43 -9.89 9.41 6.22
CA VAL A 43 -9.61 9.98 4.90
C VAL A 43 -8.98 11.34 5.10
N GLU A 44 -7.78 11.53 4.57
CA GLU A 44 -7.06 12.79 4.68
C GLU A 44 -7.30 13.69 3.46
N GLU A 45 -6.85 14.95 3.58
CA GLU A 45 -6.81 15.86 2.44
C GLU A 45 -5.86 15.34 1.35
N ASP A 46 -6.15 15.70 0.11
CA ASP A 46 -5.22 15.40 -0.98
C ASP A 46 -3.90 16.13 -0.79
N ASP A 47 -2.80 15.42 -1.00
CA ASP A 47 -1.48 16.04 -1.11
C ASP A 47 -1.16 16.28 -2.59
N SER A 48 -0.57 17.43 -2.90
CA SER A 48 -0.11 17.77 -4.25
C SER A 48 1.33 18.24 -4.18
N ASN A 49 2.23 17.41 -4.70
CA ASN A 49 3.64 17.72 -4.80
C ASN A 49 4.02 17.90 -6.28
N SER A 50 4.70 19.00 -6.62
CA SER A 50 5.16 19.26 -7.99
C SER A 50 6.09 18.19 -8.56
N GLU A 51 6.80 17.44 -7.70
CA GLU A 51 7.67 16.32 -8.10
C GLU A 51 6.98 14.95 -7.94
N GLY A 52 6.03 14.84 -6.99
CA GLY A 52 5.38 13.59 -6.62
C GLY A 52 4.06 13.31 -7.33
N GLY A 53 3.38 14.32 -7.85
CA GLY A 53 2.00 14.24 -8.32
C GLY A 53 0.99 14.49 -7.19
N THR A 54 -0.29 14.37 -7.54
CA THR A 54 -1.40 14.50 -6.59
C THR A 54 -1.80 13.14 -6.06
N HIS A 55 -1.94 13.02 -4.75
CA HIS A 55 -2.24 11.78 -4.06
C HIS A 55 -3.48 11.91 -3.17
N GLN A 56 -4.32 10.89 -3.22
CA GLN A 56 -5.40 10.67 -2.28
C GLN A 56 -4.89 9.82 -1.12
N HIS A 57 -4.98 10.36 0.10
CA HIS A 57 -4.47 9.75 1.32
C HIS A 57 -5.60 9.21 2.19
N PHE A 58 -5.40 8.01 2.73
CA PHE A 58 -6.28 7.43 3.74
C PHE A 58 -5.56 6.34 4.55
N LEU A 59 -6.03 6.15 5.77
CA LEU A 59 -5.59 5.08 6.65
C LEU A 59 -6.64 3.97 6.64
N ILE A 60 -6.20 2.72 6.57
CA ILE A 60 -7.06 1.54 6.73
C ILE A 60 -6.73 0.80 8.03
N ASN A 61 -7.73 0.13 8.59
CA ASN A 61 -7.57 -0.77 9.73
C ASN A 61 -8.42 -2.04 9.57
N ASN A 62 -8.36 -2.94 10.56
CA ASN A 62 -9.05 -4.23 10.54
C ASN A 62 -8.67 -5.06 9.32
N ILE A 63 -7.38 -5.04 8.97
CA ILE A 63 -6.85 -5.65 7.76
C ILE A 63 -7.03 -7.18 7.81
N LYS A 64 -7.70 -7.71 6.79
CA LYS A 64 -7.84 -9.14 6.50
C LYS A 64 -7.08 -9.46 5.23
N VAL A 65 -6.00 -10.22 5.36
CA VAL A 65 -5.15 -10.63 4.22
C VAL A 65 -5.83 -11.75 3.42
N ILE A 66 -6.31 -11.39 2.22
CA ILE A 66 -6.87 -12.34 1.25
C ILE A 66 -5.72 -13.17 0.68
N ASP A 67 -4.74 -12.51 0.08
CA ASP A 67 -3.55 -13.13 -0.51
C ASP A 67 -2.27 -12.34 -0.20
N ILE A 68 -1.12 -13.03 -0.24
CA ILE A 68 0.20 -12.41 -0.11
C ILE A 68 1.20 -13.15 -0.97
N LYS A 69 2.06 -12.41 -1.67
CA LYS A 69 3.15 -12.95 -2.49
C LYS A 69 4.47 -12.36 -2.04
N GLY A 70 5.47 -13.22 -1.86
CA GLY A 70 6.81 -12.82 -1.45
C GLY A 70 7.02 -12.68 0.06
N ALA A 71 6.05 -13.03 0.90
CA ALA A 71 6.19 -13.02 2.36
C ALA A 71 5.12 -13.89 3.07
N LYS A 72 5.27 -14.09 4.39
CA LYS A 72 4.24 -14.74 5.24
C LYS A 72 3.15 -13.73 5.62
N LYS A 73 1.88 -14.16 5.68
CA LYS A 73 0.73 -13.30 6.06
C LYS A 73 0.90 -12.57 7.40
N SER A 74 1.64 -13.16 8.34
CA SER A 74 1.93 -12.57 9.66
C SER A 74 2.78 -11.29 9.60
N LEU A 75 3.34 -10.95 8.44
CA LEU A 75 4.05 -9.70 8.21
C LEU A 75 3.11 -8.48 8.26
N VAL A 76 1.87 -8.65 7.79
CA VAL A 76 0.95 -7.53 7.59
C VAL A 76 0.35 -7.11 8.92
N GLU A 77 0.65 -5.89 9.35
CA GLU A 77 0.05 -5.28 10.54
C GLU A 77 -1.45 -4.98 10.33
N ASN A 78 -2.16 -4.68 11.42
CA ASN A 78 -3.60 -4.45 11.38
C ASN A 78 -4.00 -3.08 10.81
N GLU A 79 -3.06 -2.15 10.64
CA GLU A 79 -3.27 -0.83 10.06
C GLU A 79 -2.22 -0.56 8.98
N ALA A 80 -2.60 0.21 7.96
CA ALA A 80 -1.69 0.65 6.91
C ALA A 80 -2.17 1.96 6.28
N PHE A 81 -1.22 2.82 5.95
CA PHE A 81 -1.43 4.03 5.18
C PHE A 81 -1.47 3.71 3.67
N CYS A 82 -2.39 4.36 2.96
CA CYS A 82 -2.56 4.20 1.52
C CYS A 82 -2.46 5.58 0.85
N ALA A 83 -1.61 5.67 -0.18
CA ALA A 83 -1.49 6.85 -1.02
C ALA A 83 -1.73 6.46 -2.48
N ILE A 84 -2.76 7.05 -3.08
CA ILE A 84 -3.14 6.75 -4.47
C ILE A 84 -2.89 7.99 -5.32
N ARG A 85 -1.90 7.90 -6.20
CA ARG A 85 -1.66 8.95 -7.20
C ARG A 85 -2.83 9.03 -8.17
N PHE A 86 -3.25 10.24 -8.52
CA PHE A 86 -4.26 10.45 -9.55
C PHE A 86 -4.02 11.72 -10.37
N GLY A 87 -4.68 11.82 -11.53
CA GLY A 87 -4.68 13.02 -12.38
C GLY A 87 -3.54 13.08 -13.41
N ASP A 88 -2.69 12.06 -13.48
CA ASP A 88 -1.65 11.94 -14.51
C ASP A 88 -1.46 10.49 -15.00
N LYS A 89 -0.44 10.27 -15.83
CA LYS A 89 -0.18 8.97 -16.48
C LYS A 89 0.45 7.93 -15.56
N LEU A 90 0.87 8.32 -14.35
CA LEU A 90 1.56 7.46 -13.39
C LEU A 90 0.63 6.96 -12.27
N GLY A 91 -0.64 7.38 -12.27
CA GLY A 91 -1.64 6.95 -11.31
C GLY A 91 -3.02 6.76 -11.94
N LEU A 92 -4.06 6.79 -11.10
CA LEU A 92 -5.43 6.74 -11.57
C LEU A 92 -5.77 7.97 -12.40
N LYS A 93 -6.67 7.81 -13.38
CA LYS A 93 -7.15 8.95 -14.17
C LYS A 93 -7.82 10.03 -13.29
N ASN A 94 -8.60 9.60 -12.30
CA ASN A 94 -9.33 10.47 -11.38
C ASN A 94 -9.22 9.93 -9.95
N ARG A 95 -9.46 10.81 -8.97
CA ARG A 95 -9.65 10.45 -7.56
C ARG A 95 -10.74 9.39 -7.40
N ILE A 96 -10.60 8.49 -6.41
CA ILE A 96 -11.68 7.58 -6.03
C ILE A 96 -12.78 8.39 -5.34
N PRO A 97 -13.99 8.46 -5.91
CA PRO A 97 -15.06 9.29 -5.38
C PRO A 97 -15.65 8.71 -4.09
N GLY A 98 -15.89 9.58 -3.12
CA GLY A 98 -16.70 9.25 -1.95
C GLY A 98 -16.06 8.23 -0.98
N LEU A 99 -14.73 8.14 -0.91
CA LEU A 99 -14.07 7.44 0.22
C LEU A 99 -14.60 8.00 1.53
N LYS A 100 -14.94 7.10 2.46
CA LYS A 100 -15.60 7.47 3.71
C LYS A 100 -15.09 6.61 4.85
N GLU A 101 -14.81 7.24 5.98
CA GLU A 101 -14.52 6.54 7.24
C GLU A 101 -15.61 5.52 7.60
N GLY A 102 -15.19 4.37 8.09
CA GLY A 102 -16.04 3.23 8.43
C GLY A 102 -16.49 2.37 7.24
N ALA A 103 -16.25 2.78 5.99
CA ALA A 103 -16.60 1.97 4.83
C ALA A 103 -15.59 0.83 4.60
N GLU A 104 -16.07 -0.29 4.06
CA GLU A 104 -15.21 -1.39 3.62
C GLU A 104 -14.51 -1.04 2.31
N ILE A 105 -13.27 -1.52 2.18
CA ILE A 105 -12.45 -1.37 1.00
C ILE A 105 -11.64 -2.64 0.78
N GLU A 106 -11.41 -2.99 -0.48
CA GLU A 106 -10.52 -4.07 -0.88
C GLU A 106 -9.45 -3.50 -1.80
N LEU A 107 -8.19 -3.81 -1.55
CA LEU A 107 -7.09 -3.27 -2.34
C LEU A 107 -5.90 -4.22 -2.37
N GLN A 108 -5.09 -4.07 -3.41
CA GLN A 108 -3.82 -4.77 -3.58
C GLN A 108 -2.71 -3.76 -3.76
N GLY A 109 -1.51 -4.07 -3.28
CA GLY A 109 -0.32 -3.27 -3.51
C GLY A 109 0.93 -3.86 -2.87
N GLU A 110 2.02 -3.13 -2.99
CA GLU A 110 3.32 -3.45 -2.40
C GLU A 110 3.33 -3.04 -0.92
N TYR A 111 3.52 -3.99 0.01
CA TYR A 111 3.51 -3.72 1.45
C TYR A 111 4.89 -3.31 1.95
N VAL A 112 5.00 -2.09 2.43
CA VAL A 112 6.23 -1.51 3.00
C VAL A 112 6.06 -1.39 4.50
N ASP A 113 6.89 -2.11 5.25
CA ASP A 113 6.88 -2.07 6.71
C ASP A 113 7.36 -0.71 7.24
N LYS A 114 6.90 -0.34 8.45
CA LYS A 114 7.18 0.94 9.12
C LYS A 114 8.66 1.31 9.21
N THR A 115 9.55 0.32 9.20
CA THR A 115 11.00 0.52 9.24
C THR A 115 11.55 1.29 8.02
N HIS A 116 10.80 1.35 6.92
CA HIS A 116 11.24 1.92 5.63
C HIS A 116 10.34 3.01 5.09
N VAL A 117 9.33 3.39 5.85
CA VAL A 117 8.38 4.43 5.47
C VAL A 117 9.06 5.79 5.65
N LYS A 118 9.02 6.62 4.60
CA LYS A 118 9.39 8.04 4.75
C LYS A 118 8.33 8.72 5.59
N VAL A 119 8.69 9.13 6.80
CA VAL A 119 7.86 10.00 7.63
C VAL A 119 7.60 11.31 6.87
N GLY A 120 6.33 11.68 6.74
CA GLY A 120 5.90 12.81 5.92
C GLY A 120 4.53 13.33 6.32
N ILE A 121 4.04 14.33 5.57
CA ILE A 121 2.68 14.85 5.77
C ILE A 121 1.68 13.73 5.49
N GLY A 122 0.82 13.42 6.48
CA GLY A 122 -0.20 12.36 6.39
C GLY A 122 0.24 10.96 6.83
N ASN A 123 1.56 10.68 6.88
CA ASN A 123 2.06 9.40 7.39
C ASN A 123 3.11 9.60 8.49
N PRO A 124 2.77 9.35 9.78
CA PRO A 124 3.68 9.49 10.91
C PRO A 124 4.74 8.37 11.00
N GLY A 125 4.74 7.41 10.07
CA GLY A 125 5.58 6.22 10.07
C GLY A 125 4.80 4.91 10.11
N ASP A 126 3.51 4.91 9.76
CA ASP A 126 2.68 3.72 9.62
C ASP A 126 3.08 2.92 8.38
N PRO A 127 2.96 1.57 8.40
CA PRO A 127 3.18 0.73 7.23
C PRO A 127 2.38 1.22 6.02
N VAL A 128 2.94 1.10 4.82
CA VAL A 128 2.32 1.62 3.60
C VAL A 128 1.93 0.49 2.67
N ILE A 129 0.73 0.57 2.08
CA ILE A 129 0.43 -0.20 0.86
C ILE A 129 0.66 0.73 -0.32
N HIS A 130 1.82 0.55 -0.95
CA HIS A 130 2.29 1.28 -2.12
C HIS A 130 1.75 0.63 -3.41
N PHE A 131 1.80 1.35 -4.53
CA PHE A 131 1.28 0.86 -5.82
C PHE A 131 -0.12 0.25 -5.72
N THR A 132 -1.09 0.95 -5.13
CA THR A 132 -2.51 0.52 -5.11
C THR A 132 -3.23 0.70 -6.46
N HIS A 133 -2.45 0.76 -7.53
CA HIS A 133 -2.80 0.92 -8.95
C HIS A 133 -1.65 0.27 -9.75
N HIS A 134 -1.61 0.44 -11.08
CA HIS A 134 -0.49 -0.02 -11.90
C HIS A 134 0.89 0.29 -11.24
N PRO A 135 1.84 -0.67 -11.15
CA PRO A 135 1.94 -1.91 -11.92
C PRO A 135 1.34 -3.16 -11.27
N VAL A 136 0.89 -3.10 -10.01
CA VAL A 136 0.49 -4.32 -9.27
C VAL A 136 -0.79 -4.19 -8.46
N GLY A 137 -1.25 -2.98 -8.18
CA GLY A 137 -2.39 -2.80 -7.31
C GLY A 137 -3.66 -2.49 -8.04
N PHE A 138 -4.71 -2.52 -7.25
CA PHE A 138 -6.03 -2.05 -7.59
C PHE A 138 -6.74 -1.63 -6.31
N VAL A 139 -7.85 -0.93 -6.49
CA VAL A 139 -8.82 -0.68 -5.42
C VAL A 139 -10.21 -1.09 -5.89
N ASN A 140 -10.92 -1.80 -5.02
CA ASN A 140 -12.34 -2.10 -5.13
C ASN A 140 -13.08 -1.32 -4.03
N TYR A 141 -13.96 -0.40 -4.44
CA TYR A 141 -14.72 0.44 -3.52
C TYR A 141 -16.11 0.77 -4.09
N ASN A 142 -17.15 0.61 -3.28
CA ASN A 142 -18.56 0.86 -3.65
C ASN A 142 -18.99 0.22 -4.98
N GLY A 143 -18.51 -1.01 -5.25
CA GLY A 143 -18.84 -1.77 -6.46
C GLY A 143 -18.09 -1.32 -7.72
N ALA A 144 -17.16 -0.38 -7.61
CA ALA A 144 -16.27 0.04 -8.69
C ALA A 144 -14.85 -0.47 -8.49
N HIS A 145 -14.16 -0.72 -9.61
CA HIS A 145 -12.77 -1.16 -9.68
C HIS A 145 -11.91 -0.03 -10.25
N TYR A 146 -10.74 0.19 -9.65
CA TYR A 146 -9.78 1.25 -9.99
C TYR A 146 -8.37 0.64 -10.13
N GLU A 147 -7.71 0.87 -11.26
CA GLU A 147 -6.35 0.39 -11.61
C GLU A 147 -5.63 1.41 -12.49
#